data_AF-A0A2V3JAN7-F1
#
_entry.id   AF-A0A2V3JAN7-F1
#
_cell.length_a   1.000
_cell.length_b   1.000
_cell.length_c   1.000
_cell.angle_alpha   90.00
_cell.angle_beta   90.00
_cell.angle_gamma   90.00
#
_symmetry.space_group_name_H-M   'P 1'
#
loop_
_entity.id
_entity.type
_entity.pdbx_description
1 polymer ?
#
loop_
_entity_poly.entity_id
_entity_poly.type
_entity_poly.pdbx_seq_one_letter_code
_entity_poly.pdbx_strand_id
1 'polypeptide(L)'
;MLGFVVIDSLDSQFYSEFADELKTIHGLAEQDERDERDERDERDERGGLLLECETVSSHTTPAIASILTGLPPEAHGILTSKDVGKSGVRSVLEVLEDAGKPTAVVIETKGAEPLWNKISSVFAVDDREDILEYDDLITKHTVSALKKHAERRGKELSVVFSHLRAIDRFAHRGWDLSVAARAVDENVREIANAVSERAGGTGGGGAGGGSGLLLLCGDHEAHLKSRRSRSGSKEKATVPLIVY
;
A
#
# COMPACT_ATOMS: atom_id res chain seq x y z
N MET A 1 -12.18 -1.71 -9.08
CA MET A 1 -11.68 -0.82 -8.00
C MET A 1 -10.22 -1.17 -7.76
N LEU A 2 -9.33 -0.20 -7.59
CA LEU A 2 -7.96 -0.47 -7.13
C LEU A 2 -7.73 0.08 -5.71
N GLY A 3 -7.40 -0.78 -4.76
CA GLY A 3 -6.73 -0.38 -3.52
C GLY A 3 -5.22 -0.42 -3.73
N PHE A 4 -4.51 0.66 -3.44
CA PHE A 4 -3.06 0.72 -3.53
C PHE A 4 -2.46 1.12 -2.19
N VAL A 5 -1.87 0.15 -1.49
CA VAL A 5 -1.32 0.32 -0.15
C VAL A 5 0.21 0.27 -0.22
N VAL A 6 0.84 1.31 0.29
CA VAL A 6 2.30 1.34 0.50
C VAL A 6 2.57 1.22 2.00
N ILE A 7 3.55 0.39 2.39
CA ILE A 7 3.95 0.20 3.78
C ILE A 7 5.40 0.68 3.95
N ASP A 8 5.57 1.72 4.78
CA ASP A 8 6.86 2.33 5.11
C ASP A 8 7.80 1.26 5.70
N SER A 9 8.97 1.07 5.09
CA SER A 9 9.99 0.10 5.52
C SER A 9 9.61 -1.39 5.44
N LEU A 10 8.59 -1.79 4.68
CA LEU A 10 8.35 -3.22 4.41
C LEU A 10 9.33 -3.74 3.34
N ASP A 11 10.51 -4.18 3.73
CA ASP A 11 11.46 -4.84 2.81
C ASP A 11 11.32 -6.36 2.76
N SER A 12 11.91 -6.99 1.74
CA SER A 12 11.81 -8.45 1.53
C SER A 12 12.33 -9.26 2.72
N GLN A 13 13.32 -8.72 3.44
CA GLN A 13 13.87 -9.37 4.63
C GLN A 13 12.89 -9.28 5.80
N PHE A 14 12.29 -8.12 6.08
CA PHE A 14 11.25 -7.94 7.09
C PHE A 14 10.04 -8.81 6.78
N TYR A 15 9.59 -8.80 5.52
CA TYR A 15 8.49 -9.64 5.03
C TYR A 15 8.72 -11.12 5.34
N SER A 16 9.95 -11.60 5.17
CA SER A 16 10.34 -12.99 5.44
C SER A 16 10.54 -13.28 6.93
N GLU A 17 11.19 -12.38 7.67
CA GLU A 17 11.52 -12.54 9.10
C GLU A 17 10.26 -12.55 10.00
N PHE A 18 9.21 -11.83 9.61
CA PHE A 18 7.95 -11.70 10.36
C PHE A 18 6.78 -12.43 9.69
N ALA A 19 7.05 -13.52 8.94
CA ALA A 19 6.01 -14.27 8.23
C ALA A 19 4.88 -14.77 9.13
N ASP A 20 5.21 -15.18 10.37
CA ASP A 20 4.23 -15.63 11.36
C ASP A 20 3.31 -14.50 11.85
N GLU A 21 3.76 -13.25 11.81
CA GLU A 21 2.96 -12.06 12.14
C GLU A 21 2.21 -11.50 10.92
N LEU A 22 2.75 -11.68 9.72
CA LEU A 22 2.23 -11.15 8.45
C LEU A 22 1.37 -12.18 7.70
N LYS A 23 0.59 -12.98 8.42
CA LYS A 23 -0.16 -14.13 7.85
C LYS A 23 -1.11 -13.74 6.75
N THR A 24 -1.83 -12.63 6.90
CA THR A 24 -2.74 -12.15 5.86
C THR A 24 -1.94 -11.72 4.64
N ILE A 25 -0.87 -10.95 4.82
CA ILE A 25 -0.04 -10.47 3.72
C ILE A 25 0.61 -11.63 2.95
N HIS A 26 1.12 -12.66 3.64
CA HIS A 26 1.60 -13.89 2.99
C HIS A 26 0.48 -14.63 2.27
N GLY A 27 -0.68 -14.80 2.91
CA GLY A 27 -1.84 -15.44 2.29
C GLY A 27 -2.38 -14.72 1.04
N LEU A 28 -2.16 -13.40 0.90
CA LEU A 28 -2.50 -12.67 -0.33
C LEU A 28 -1.57 -13.04 -1.50
N ALA A 29 -0.33 -13.45 -1.21
CA ALA A 29 0.68 -13.83 -2.19
C ALA A 29 0.67 -15.33 -2.54
N GLU A 30 0.20 -16.19 -1.63
CA GLU A 30 0.21 -17.64 -1.81
C GLU A 30 -0.79 -18.07 -2.91
N GLN A 31 -0.27 -18.71 -3.96
CA GLN A 31 -1.06 -19.56 -4.84
C GLN A 31 -1.20 -20.91 -4.16
N ASP A 32 -2.44 -21.35 -3.95
CA ASP A 32 -2.74 -22.66 -3.37
C ASP A 32 -2.09 -23.75 -4.25
N GLU A 33 -0.91 -24.25 -3.88
CA GLU A 33 -0.32 -25.47 -4.47
C GLU A 33 -1.11 -26.69 -3.99
N ARG A 34 -2.40 -26.79 -4.37
CA ARG A 34 -3.13 -28.03 -4.19
C ARG A 34 -2.70 -28.98 -5.28
N ASP A 35 -2.06 -30.07 -4.85
CA ASP A 35 -1.79 -31.27 -5.64
C ASP A 35 -2.95 -31.56 -6.62
N GLU A 36 -2.63 -31.78 -7.89
CA GLU A 36 -3.53 -32.05 -9.03
C GLU A 36 -4.41 -33.33 -8.88
N ARG A 37 -4.73 -33.80 -7.66
CA ARG A 37 -5.39 -35.10 -7.40
C ARG A 37 -6.84 -35.04 -6.96
N ASP A 38 -7.45 -33.87 -6.78
CA ASP A 38 -8.87 -33.77 -6.43
C ASP A 38 -9.63 -32.86 -7.41
N GLU A 39 -9.97 -33.40 -8.59
CA GLU A 39 -10.80 -32.78 -9.64
C GLU A 39 -12.29 -32.61 -9.25
N ARG A 40 -12.61 -32.29 -7.99
CA ARG A 40 -14.01 -32.04 -7.58
C ARG A 40 -14.12 -30.92 -6.55
N ASP A 41 -13.66 -29.72 -6.90
CA ASP A 41 -14.27 -28.48 -6.43
C ASP A 41 -13.77 -27.32 -7.29
N GLU A 42 -14.56 -26.92 -8.29
CA GLU A 42 -14.35 -25.72 -9.12
C GLU A 42 -14.61 -24.43 -8.32
N ARG A 43 -13.92 -24.23 -7.19
CA ARG A 43 -13.94 -22.96 -6.44
C ARG A 43 -12.54 -22.53 -6.05
N ASP A 44 -12.11 -21.47 -6.72
CA ASP A 44 -11.14 -20.46 -6.30
C ASP A 44 -9.64 -20.77 -6.40
N GLU A 45 -9.15 -20.77 -7.63
CA GLU A 45 -7.77 -20.37 -7.99
C GLU A 45 -7.52 -18.89 -7.59
N ARG A 46 -7.38 -18.56 -6.30
CA ARG A 46 -7.21 -17.15 -5.86
C ARG A 46 -5.98 -16.91 -4.99
N GLY A 47 -4.80 -17.16 -5.55
CA GLY A 47 -3.56 -16.56 -5.04
C GLY A 47 -3.17 -15.32 -5.83
N GLY A 48 -2.63 -14.30 -5.15
CA GLY A 48 -2.05 -13.14 -5.82
C GLY A 48 -0.71 -13.44 -6.48
N LEU A 49 -0.10 -12.41 -7.07
CA LEU A 49 1.26 -12.45 -7.61
C LEU A 49 2.20 -11.72 -6.66
N LEU A 50 3.25 -12.40 -6.19
CA LEU A 50 4.37 -11.79 -5.47
C LEU A 50 5.52 -11.49 -6.42
N LEU A 51 5.94 -10.23 -6.46
CA LEU A 51 7.12 -9.76 -7.18
C LEU A 51 8.11 -9.15 -6.20
N GLU A 52 9.38 -9.44 -6.40
CA GLU A 52 10.47 -8.78 -5.68
C GLU A 52 10.97 -7.59 -6.50
N CYS A 53 10.92 -6.38 -5.92
CA CYS A 53 11.21 -5.13 -6.62
C CYS A 53 12.41 -4.41 -6.00
N GLU A 54 13.33 -3.90 -6.83
CA GLU A 54 14.43 -3.06 -6.34
C GLU A 54 13.92 -1.72 -5.82
N THR A 55 14.44 -1.30 -4.67
CA THR A 55 14.19 0.04 -4.13
C THR A 55 14.89 1.11 -4.98
N VAL A 56 14.20 2.22 -5.22
CA VAL A 56 14.73 3.39 -5.96
C VAL A 56 15.32 4.45 -5.05
N SER A 57 15.06 4.33 -3.74
CA SER A 57 15.54 5.23 -2.70
C SER A 57 15.54 4.52 -1.34
N SER A 58 16.40 4.96 -0.42
CA SER A 58 16.44 4.53 0.98
C SER A 58 15.64 5.45 1.92
N HIS A 59 14.74 6.27 1.38
CA HIS A 59 13.97 7.27 2.11
C HIS A 59 12.53 7.33 1.57
N THR A 60 11.56 7.38 2.48
CA THR A 60 10.11 7.39 2.23
C THR A 60 9.67 8.39 1.17
N THR A 61 10.01 9.68 1.34
CA THR A 61 9.52 10.75 0.45
C THR A 61 9.90 10.55 -1.03
N PRO A 62 11.18 10.41 -1.38
CA PRO A 62 11.56 10.10 -2.76
C PRO A 62 11.04 8.73 -3.24
N ALA A 63 10.96 7.70 -2.38
CA ALA A 63 10.44 6.39 -2.76
C ALA A 63 8.96 6.45 -3.17
N ILE A 64 8.09 7.02 -2.33
CA ILE A 64 6.66 7.21 -2.63
C ILE A 64 6.47 8.11 -3.84
N ALA A 65 7.25 9.18 -3.97
CA ALA A 65 7.20 10.04 -5.15
C ALA A 65 7.53 9.26 -6.43
N SER A 66 8.52 8.38 -6.38
CA SER A 66 8.86 7.50 -7.51
C SER A 66 7.73 6.50 -7.82
N ILE A 67 7.14 5.88 -6.79
CA ILE A 67 5.98 4.98 -6.95
C ILE A 67 4.81 5.71 -7.64
N LEU A 68 4.51 6.93 -7.20
CA LEU A 68 3.39 7.70 -7.73
C LEU A 68 3.65 8.35 -9.09
N THR A 69 4.91 8.57 -9.48
CA THR A 69 5.25 9.24 -10.76
C THR A 69 5.77 8.28 -11.83
N GLY A 70 6.21 7.08 -11.43
CA GLY A 70 6.89 6.13 -12.33
C GLY A 70 8.29 6.60 -12.77
N LEU A 71 8.87 7.58 -12.08
CA LEU A 71 10.18 8.16 -12.40
C LEU A 71 11.14 7.97 -11.22
N PRO A 72 12.47 7.97 -11.45
CA PRO A 72 13.43 7.96 -10.35
C PRO A 72 13.57 9.36 -9.68
N PRO A 73 14.15 9.44 -8.47
CA PRO A 73 14.28 10.68 -7.70
C PRO A 73 14.87 11.88 -8.46
N GLU A 74 15.90 11.65 -9.26
CA GLU A 74 16.57 12.66 -10.08
C GLU A 74 15.68 13.22 -11.20
N ALA A 75 14.72 12.43 -11.69
CA ALA A 75 13.84 12.82 -12.78
C ALA A 75 12.59 13.55 -12.27
N HIS A 76 12.00 13.11 -11.14
CA HIS A 76 10.85 13.80 -10.56
C HIS A 76 11.25 14.95 -9.62
N GLY A 77 12.50 15.01 -9.15
CA GLY A 77 13.06 16.13 -8.38
C GLY A 77 12.50 16.28 -6.96
N ILE A 78 11.87 15.23 -6.39
CA ILE A 78 11.33 15.23 -5.02
C ILE A 78 12.28 14.42 -4.14
N LEU A 79 13.34 15.05 -3.64
CA LEU A 79 14.40 14.35 -2.90
C LEU A 79 14.17 14.37 -1.39
N THR A 80 13.43 15.37 -0.90
CA THR A 80 13.13 15.58 0.51
C THR A 80 11.69 16.03 0.71
N SER A 81 11.21 16.02 1.95
CA SER A 81 9.89 16.56 2.30
C SER A 81 9.70 18.04 1.94
N LYS A 82 10.79 18.81 1.76
CA LYS A 82 10.72 20.22 1.33
C LYS A 82 10.41 20.37 -0.16
N ASP A 83 10.56 19.32 -0.95
CA ASP A 83 10.36 19.33 -2.40
C ASP A 83 8.94 18.89 -2.79
N VAL A 84 8.22 18.29 -1.84
CA VAL A 84 6.82 17.89 -1.95
C VAL A 84 5.98 19.10 -2.37
N GLY A 85 5.21 18.93 -3.45
CA GLY A 85 4.38 19.98 -4.05
C GLY A 85 5.11 21.05 -4.88
N LYS A 86 6.44 20.98 -5.00
CA LYS A 86 7.23 21.88 -5.87
C LYS A 86 7.56 21.28 -7.23
N SER A 87 7.52 19.95 -7.34
CA SER A 87 7.74 19.27 -8.62
C SER A 87 6.62 19.60 -9.60
N GLY A 88 7.00 19.80 -10.86
CA GLY A 88 6.06 19.92 -11.99
C GLY A 88 5.59 18.59 -12.54
N VAL A 89 6.09 17.45 -12.01
CA VAL A 89 5.68 16.12 -12.43
C VAL A 89 4.35 15.76 -11.76
N ARG A 90 3.38 15.35 -12.59
CA ARG A 90 2.08 14.85 -12.12
C ARG A 90 2.21 13.41 -11.66
N SER A 91 1.57 13.09 -10.54
CA SER A 91 1.37 11.72 -10.07
C SER A 91 0.36 10.96 -10.95
N VAL A 92 0.40 9.63 -10.88
CA VAL A 92 -0.60 8.75 -11.51
C VAL A 92 -2.01 9.06 -11.02
N LEU A 93 -2.17 9.52 -9.78
CA LEU A 93 -3.46 9.94 -9.23
C LEU A 93 -4.01 11.17 -9.95
N GLU A 94 -3.18 12.20 -10.14
CA GLU A 94 -3.53 13.40 -10.91
C GLU A 94 -3.81 13.06 -12.39
N VAL A 95 -2.99 12.21 -13.00
CA VAL A 95 -3.17 11.79 -14.41
C VAL A 95 -4.50 11.04 -14.60
N LEU A 96 -4.88 10.18 -13.65
CA LEU A 96 -6.17 9.48 -13.68
C LEU A 96 -7.34 10.45 -13.48
N GLU A 97 -7.21 11.40 -12.55
CA GLU A 97 -8.24 12.42 -12.32
C GLU A 97 -8.49 13.25 -13.58
N ASP A 98 -7.41 13.72 -14.23
CA ASP A 98 -7.48 14.46 -15.51
C ASP A 98 -8.15 13.63 -16.62
N ALA A 99 -7.96 12.31 -16.60
CA ALA A 99 -8.64 11.36 -17.51
C ALA A 99 -10.10 11.07 -17.11
N GLY A 100 -10.64 11.76 -16.10
CA GLY A 100 -12.00 11.61 -15.63
C GLY A 100 -12.25 10.32 -14.83
N LYS A 101 -11.19 9.72 -14.28
CA LYS A 101 -11.20 8.57 -13.38
C LYS A 101 -10.92 9.06 -11.95
N PRO A 102 -11.96 9.23 -11.10
CA PRO A 102 -11.81 9.79 -9.76
C PRO A 102 -10.79 9.02 -8.92
N THR A 103 -9.90 9.71 -8.22
CA THR A 103 -8.93 9.07 -7.31
C THR A 103 -9.04 9.59 -5.88
N ALA A 104 -8.56 8.78 -4.94
CA ALA A 104 -8.45 9.15 -3.54
C ALA A 104 -7.06 8.87 -2.99
N VAL A 105 -6.64 9.69 -2.03
CA VAL A 105 -5.39 9.50 -1.27
C VAL A 105 -5.67 9.55 0.23
N VAL A 106 -5.01 8.69 1.00
CA VAL A 106 -5.13 8.57 2.46
C VAL A 106 -3.72 8.50 3.07
N ILE A 107 -3.16 9.65 3.45
CA ILE A 107 -1.76 9.77 3.88
C ILE A 107 -1.58 10.88 4.92
N GLU A 108 -0.35 11.03 5.43
CA GLU A 108 0.01 12.11 6.33
C GLU A 108 -0.26 13.49 5.71
N THR A 109 -0.75 14.44 6.53
CA THR A 109 -1.22 15.76 6.09
C THR A 109 -0.26 16.48 5.17
N LYS A 110 1.04 16.61 5.51
CA LYS A 110 2.02 17.33 4.68
C LYS A 110 2.26 16.65 3.32
N GLY A 111 2.19 15.32 3.28
CA GLY A 111 2.23 14.55 2.04
C GLY A 111 0.99 14.75 1.16
N ALA A 112 -0.18 14.94 1.78
CA ALA A 112 -1.47 15.12 1.12
C ALA A 112 -1.71 16.53 0.57
N GLU A 113 -1.12 17.57 1.17
CA GLU A 113 -1.40 18.97 0.80
C GLU A 113 -1.28 19.28 -0.70
N PRO A 114 -0.24 18.81 -1.42
CA PRO A 114 -0.09 19.10 -2.84
C PRO A 114 -1.18 18.51 -3.74
N LEU A 115 -1.97 17.56 -3.22
CA LEU A 115 -3.05 16.90 -3.94
C LEU A 115 -4.41 17.56 -3.68
N TRP A 116 -4.49 18.52 -2.74
CA TRP A 116 -5.72 19.26 -2.50
C TRP A 116 -6.19 19.98 -3.77
N ASN A 117 -7.47 19.80 -4.10
CA ASN A 117 -8.12 20.33 -5.31
C ASN A 117 -7.60 19.76 -6.64
N LYS A 118 -6.68 18.79 -6.61
CA LYS A 118 -6.17 18.12 -7.82
C LYS A 118 -6.75 16.73 -8.05
N ILE A 119 -7.27 16.10 -7.00
CA ILE A 119 -7.93 14.79 -7.06
C ILE A 119 -9.29 14.82 -6.35
N SER A 120 -10.12 13.82 -6.62
CA SER A 120 -11.51 13.75 -6.14
C SER A 120 -11.66 13.68 -4.63
N SER A 121 -10.72 13.04 -3.91
CA SER A 121 -10.79 12.91 -2.45
C SER A 121 -9.42 12.86 -1.79
N VAL A 122 -9.22 13.66 -0.74
CA VAL A 122 -8.00 13.68 0.06
C VAL A 122 -8.39 13.49 1.52
N PHE A 123 -7.87 12.43 2.14
CA PHE A 123 -8.02 12.13 3.55
C PHE A 123 -6.66 12.31 4.22
N ALA A 124 -6.45 13.49 4.79
CA ALA A 124 -5.23 13.85 5.49
C ALA A 124 -5.30 13.37 6.96
N VAL A 125 -4.26 12.70 7.43
CA VAL A 125 -4.12 12.29 8.84
C VAL A 125 -2.90 12.99 9.42
N ASP A 126 -3.09 13.77 10.49
CA ASP A 126 -1.96 14.44 11.15
C ASP A 126 -0.98 13.43 11.75
N ASP A 127 0.31 13.76 11.73
CA ASP A 127 1.34 12.94 12.39
C ASP A 127 1.03 12.76 13.88
N ARG A 128 1.26 11.56 14.41
CA ARG A 128 0.94 11.21 15.80
C ARG A 128 2.13 10.59 16.52
N GLU A 129 2.13 10.75 17.84
CA GLU A 129 3.07 10.02 18.69
C GLU A 129 2.74 8.53 18.69
N ASP A 130 1.46 8.17 18.84
CA ASP A 130 0.95 6.82 18.67
C ASP A 130 0.82 6.48 17.19
N ILE A 131 1.80 5.72 16.68
CA ILE A 131 1.82 5.33 15.28
C ILE A 131 0.79 4.24 14.94
N LEU A 132 0.38 3.44 15.93
CA LEU A 132 -0.66 2.43 15.71
C LEU A 132 -2.03 3.09 15.54
N GLU A 133 -2.30 4.13 16.33
CA GLU A 133 -3.50 4.96 16.14
C GLU A 133 -3.48 5.70 14.79
N TYR A 134 -2.31 6.19 14.36
CA TYR A 134 -2.15 6.79 13.02
C TYR A 134 -2.51 5.78 11.92
N ASP A 135 -1.95 4.56 11.95
CA ASP A 135 -2.21 3.54 10.93
C ASP A 135 -3.67 3.07 10.96
N ASP A 136 -4.29 2.93 12.14
CA ASP A 136 -5.73 2.65 12.30
C ASP A 136 -6.61 3.72 11.63
N LEU A 137 -6.25 5.00 11.74
CA LEU A 137 -6.97 6.08 11.05
C LEU A 137 -6.79 6.02 9.52
N ILE A 138 -5.58 5.72 9.05
CA ILE A 138 -5.31 5.49 7.62
C ILE A 138 -6.20 4.34 7.13
N THR A 139 -6.25 3.22 7.84
CA THR A 139 -7.09 2.06 7.52
C THR A 139 -8.56 2.44 7.46
N LYS A 140 -9.10 3.09 8.50
CA LYS A 140 -10.51 3.52 8.56
C LYS A 140 -10.88 4.44 7.40
N HIS A 141 -10.03 5.41 7.06
CA HIS A 141 -10.26 6.30 5.93
C HIS A 141 -10.16 5.56 4.59
N THR A 142 -9.20 4.65 4.44
CA THR A 142 -9.04 3.80 3.25
C THR A 142 -10.26 2.92 3.04
N VAL A 143 -10.70 2.18 4.07
CA VAL A 143 -11.91 1.35 4.03
C VAL A 143 -13.14 2.22 3.75
N SER A 144 -13.27 3.40 4.35
CA SER A 144 -14.38 4.31 4.07
C SER A 144 -14.38 4.77 2.60
N ALA A 145 -13.23 5.11 2.04
CA ALA A 145 -13.10 5.49 0.63
C ALA A 145 -13.43 4.31 -0.30
N LEU A 146 -12.92 3.12 0.02
CA LEU A 146 -13.20 1.88 -0.72
C LEU A 146 -14.68 1.48 -0.65
N LYS A 147 -15.38 1.72 0.45
CA LYS A 147 -16.81 1.40 0.59
C LYS A 147 -17.74 2.48 0.04
N LYS A 148 -17.27 3.73 -0.03
CA LYS A 148 -18.04 4.81 -0.63
C LYS A 148 -18.15 4.60 -2.14
N HIS A 149 -19.38 4.41 -2.61
CA HIS A 149 -19.74 4.76 -3.98
C HIS A 149 -19.69 6.28 -4.04
N ALA A 150 -18.66 6.86 -4.68
CA ALA A 150 -18.57 8.31 -4.76
C ALA A 150 -19.76 8.86 -5.57
N GLU A 151 -20.74 9.40 -4.86
CA GLU A 151 -21.94 10.05 -5.42
C GLU A 151 -21.62 11.43 -6.03
N ARG A 152 -20.38 11.93 -5.92
CA ARG A 152 -19.98 13.14 -6.66
C ARG A 152 -19.90 12.81 -8.15
N ARG A 153 -20.91 13.27 -8.89
CA ARG A 153 -21.07 13.13 -10.35
C ARG A 153 -21.34 11.69 -10.83
N GLY A 154 -21.80 10.81 -9.94
CA GLY A 154 -22.17 9.43 -10.28
C GLY A 154 -21.02 8.56 -10.80
N LYS A 155 -19.77 8.89 -10.41
CA LYS A 155 -18.58 8.14 -10.82
C LYS A 155 -17.88 7.54 -9.61
N GLU A 156 -17.63 6.24 -9.69
CA GLU A 156 -16.89 5.52 -8.67
C GLU A 156 -15.40 5.89 -8.65
N LEU A 157 -14.77 5.85 -7.47
CA LEU A 157 -13.33 5.96 -7.33
C LEU A 157 -12.66 4.86 -8.16
N SER A 158 -11.62 5.16 -8.91
CA SER A 158 -10.86 4.16 -9.66
C SER A 158 -9.72 3.60 -8.81
N VAL A 159 -9.08 4.47 -8.02
CA VAL A 159 -7.93 4.15 -7.17
C VAL A 159 -8.07 4.81 -5.81
N VAL A 160 -7.78 4.07 -4.74
CA VAL A 160 -7.56 4.59 -3.39
C VAL A 160 -6.12 4.26 -3.00
N PHE A 161 -5.28 5.28 -2.87
CA PHE A 161 -3.91 5.15 -2.40
C PHE A 161 -3.81 5.38 -0.89
N SER A 162 -3.08 4.55 -0.15
CA SER A 162 -2.82 4.74 1.28
C SER A 162 -1.39 4.40 1.67
N HIS A 163 -0.93 4.97 2.80
CA HIS A 163 0.42 4.78 3.32
C HIS A 163 0.43 4.47 4.82
N LEU A 164 0.87 3.26 5.18
CA LEU A 164 1.03 2.78 6.57
C LEU A 164 2.48 2.93 7.03
N ARG A 165 2.71 3.21 8.31
CA ARG A 165 4.01 3.68 8.83
C ARG A 165 4.51 2.97 10.09
N ALA A 166 3.75 2.03 10.65
CA ALA A 166 4.10 1.40 11.93
C ALA A 166 5.46 0.72 11.91
N ILE A 167 5.83 0.00 10.85
CA ILE A 167 7.10 -0.74 10.75
C ILE A 167 8.30 0.22 10.88
N ASP A 168 8.38 1.25 10.03
CA ASP A 168 9.46 2.24 10.06
C ASP A 168 9.58 2.92 11.44
N ARG A 169 8.46 3.38 12.00
CA ARG A 169 8.49 4.10 13.28
C ARG A 169 8.91 3.19 14.44
N PHE A 170 8.48 1.94 14.46
CA PHE A 170 8.92 0.98 15.47
C PHE A 170 10.42 0.68 15.32
N ALA A 171 10.91 0.49 14.09
CA ALA A 171 12.32 0.28 13.80
C ALA A 171 13.19 1.45 14.30
N HIS A 172 12.80 2.68 13.99
CA HIS A 172 13.51 3.88 14.44
C HIS A 172 13.53 4.03 15.97
N ARG A 173 12.42 3.70 16.64
CA ARG A 173 12.29 3.79 18.11
C ARG A 173 12.92 2.59 18.84
N GLY A 174 13.29 1.53 18.11
CA GLY A 174 13.80 0.29 18.69
C GLY A 174 12.73 -0.45 19.50
N TRP A 175 11.47 -0.33 19.08
CA TRP A 175 10.33 -1.01 19.69
C TRP A 175 10.17 -2.42 19.10
N ASP A 176 9.24 -3.19 19.67
CA ASP A 176 8.99 -4.57 19.26
C ASP A 176 8.34 -4.64 17.86
N LEU A 177 9.13 -5.05 16.88
CA LEU A 177 8.71 -5.14 15.48
C LEU A 177 7.62 -6.20 15.24
N SER A 178 7.50 -7.21 16.11
CA SER A 178 6.41 -8.19 15.99
C SER A 178 5.05 -7.54 16.25
N VAL A 179 4.99 -6.52 17.13
CA VAL A 179 3.78 -5.73 17.37
C VAL A 179 3.43 -4.90 16.13
N ALA A 180 4.42 -4.25 15.51
CA ALA A 180 4.21 -3.49 14.28
C ALA A 180 3.74 -4.40 13.13
N ALA A 181 4.36 -5.56 12.96
CA ALA A 181 3.99 -6.54 11.93
C ALA A 181 2.52 -6.99 12.08
N ARG A 182 2.09 -7.39 13.29
CA ARG A 182 0.68 -7.78 13.53
C ARG A 182 -0.30 -6.65 13.28
N ALA A 183 0.05 -5.43 13.68
CA ALA A 183 -0.82 -4.27 13.46
C ALA A 183 -0.96 -3.95 11.97
N VAL A 184 0.14 -4.01 11.21
CA VAL A 184 0.11 -3.83 9.75
C VAL A 184 -0.68 -4.94 9.07
N ASP A 185 -0.48 -6.21 9.47
CA ASP A 185 -1.24 -7.35 8.91
C ASP A 185 -2.75 -7.18 9.11
N GLU A 186 -3.16 -6.78 10.31
CA GLU A 186 -4.56 -6.49 10.65
C GLU A 186 -5.15 -5.36 9.80
N ASN A 187 -4.40 -4.26 9.64
CA ASN A 187 -4.80 -3.14 8.79
C ASN A 187 -4.95 -3.56 7.32
N VAL A 188 -4.01 -4.34 6.79
CA VAL A 188 -4.07 -4.87 5.42
C VAL A 188 -5.25 -5.81 5.26
N ARG A 189 -5.55 -6.65 6.26
CA ARG A 189 -6.72 -7.54 6.26
C ARG A 189 -8.02 -6.77 6.10
N GLU A 190 -8.20 -5.69 6.85
CA GLU A 190 -9.40 -4.84 6.73
C GLU A 190 -9.51 -4.20 5.34
N ILE A 191 -8.40 -3.71 4.79
CA ILE A 191 -8.36 -3.10 3.45
C ILE A 191 -8.65 -4.14 2.37
N ALA A 192 -8.02 -5.31 2.43
CA ALA A 192 -8.22 -6.41 1.48
C ALA A 192 -9.68 -6.88 1.49
N ASN A 193 -10.28 -7.04 2.67
CA ASN A 193 -11.71 -7.35 2.79
C ASN A 193 -12.58 -6.29 2.12
N ALA A 194 -12.28 -5.00 2.31
CA ALA A 194 -13.04 -3.92 1.67
C ALA A 194 -12.89 -3.91 0.14
N VAL A 195 -11.72 -4.28 -0.40
CA VAL A 195 -11.51 -4.46 -1.85
C VAL A 195 -12.34 -5.64 -2.37
N SER A 196 -12.30 -6.79 -1.67
CA SER A 196 -13.02 -8.01 -2.05
C SER A 196 -14.55 -7.89 -1.95
N GLU A 197 -15.06 -7.23 -0.90
CA GLU A 197 -16.49 -6.92 -0.76
C GLU A 197 -16.99 -6.10 -1.96
N ARG A 198 -16.18 -5.15 -2.43
CA ARG A 198 -16.49 -4.34 -3.62
C ARG A 198 -16.37 -5.11 -4.93
N ALA A 199 -15.59 -6.18 -4.97
CA ALA A 199 -15.52 -7.11 -6.09
C ALA A 199 -16.70 -8.11 -6.14
N GLY A 200 -17.51 -8.18 -5.07
CA GLY A 200 -18.77 -8.93 -5.08
C GLY A 200 -18.78 -10.30 -4.36
N GLY A 201 -17.97 -10.53 -3.34
CA GLY A 201 -18.15 -11.71 -2.46
C GLY A 201 -18.97 -11.36 -1.20
N THR A 202 -20.05 -12.01 -0.78
CA THR A 202 -20.77 -13.24 -1.22
C THR A 202 -22.20 -13.19 -0.66
N GLY A 203 -23.24 -13.39 -1.49
CA GLY A 203 -24.61 -13.57 -1.00
C GLY A 203 -25.72 -13.30 -2.02
N GLY A 204 -25.93 -14.23 -2.96
CA GLY A 204 -27.19 -14.33 -3.72
C GLY A 204 -27.28 -13.55 -5.04
N GLY A 205 -27.15 -14.28 -6.15
CA GLY A 205 -28.03 -14.13 -7.33
C GLY A 205 -28.04 -12.80 -8.11
N GLY A 206 -27.00 -11.97 -8.07
CA GLY A 206 -26.94 -10.71 -8.83
C GLY A 206 -25.77 -10.66 -9.82
N ALA A 207 -26.07 -10.50 -11.11
CA ALA A 207 -25.12 -10.40 -12.22
C ALA A 207 -24.37 -9.04 -12.26
N GLY A 208 -23.50 -8.77 -11.27
CA GLY A 208 -22.65 -7.58 -11.22
C GLY A 208 -21.17 -7.93 -11.08
N GLY A 209 -20.47 -8.12 -12.20
CA GLY A 209 -19.03 -8.44 -12.25
C GLY A 209 -18.14 -7.23 -11.99
N GLY A 210 -17.94 -6.85 -10.73
CA GLY A 210 -16.89 -5.91 -10.34
C GLY A 210 -15.58 -6.65 -10.09
N SER A 211 -14.46 -6.20 -10.69
CA SER A 211 -13.12 -6.67 -10.29
C SER A 211 -12.51 -5.68 -9.29
N GLY A 212 -12.33 -6.11 -8.04
CA GLY A 212 -11.42 -5.47 -7.09
C GLY A 212 -10.00 -5.91 -7.37
N LEU A 213 -9.04 -5.00 -7.26
CA LEU A 213 -7.61 -5.26 -7.33
C LEU A 213 -6.96 -4.57 -6.13
N LEU A 214 -6.04 -5.24 -5.47
CA LEU A 214 -5.18 -4.74 -4.40
C LEU A 214 -3.74 -4.79 -4.88
N LEU A 215 -3.08 -3.64 -4.87
CA LEU A 215 -1.63 -3.52 -4.96
C LEU A 215 -1.09 -3.20 -3.58
N LEU A 216 -0.17 -4.01 -3.08
CA LEU A 216 0.50 -3.80 -1.80
C LEU A 216 2.01 -3.83 -2.01
N CYS A 217 2.74 -2.82 -1.56
CA CYS A 217 4.19 -2.87 -1.63
C CYS A 217 4.89 -2.16 -0.47
N GLY A 218 6.15 -2.52 -0.23
CA GLY A 218 7.06 -1.66 0.52
C GLY A 218 7.55 -0.47 -0.32
N ASP A 219 8.14 0.52 0.32
CA ASP A 219 8.76 1.66 -0.34
C ASP A 219 10.30 1.63 -0.31
N HIS A 220 10.89 1.24 0.82
CA HIS A 220 12.33 1.12 1.02
C HIS A 220 12.74 0.11 2.11
N GLU A 221 14.04 -0.04 2.30
CA GLU A 221 14.64 -0.91 3.33
C GLU A 221 14.29 -0.47 4.76
N ALA A 222 13.98 -1.42 5.64
CA ALA A 222 13.77 -1.21 7.06
C ALA A 222 15.05 -0.76 7.76
N HIS A 223 14.96 0.33 8.51
CA HIS A 223 16.07 0.91 9.26
C HIS A 223 16.41 0.14 10.56
N LEU A 224 16.82 -1.12 10.46
CA LEU A 224 17.19 -1.94 11.62
C LEU A 224 18.62 -1.68 12.09
N LYS A 225 18.81 -1.40 13.39
CA LYS A 225 20.14 -1.17 14.00
C LYS A 225 21.11 -2.34 13.79
N SER A 226 20.61 -3.57 13.74
CA SER A 226 21.38 -4.80 13.49
C SER A 226 21.89 -4.94 12.06
N ARG A 227 21.27 -4.24 11.08
CA ARG A 227 21.61 -4.33 9.65
C ARG A 227 22.74 -3.38 9.23
N ARG A 228 23.03 -2.33 10.03
CA ARG A 228 24.16 -1.39 9.77
C ARG A 228 25.55 -2.05 9.76
N SER A 229 25.72 -3.26 10.31
CA SER A 229 27.01 -3.98 10.33
C SER A 229 27.22 -4.90 9.13
N ARG A 230 26.20 -5.13 8.29
CA ARG A 230 26.24 -6.03 7.13
C ARG A 230 26.35 -5.31 5.78
N SER A 231 26.34 -3.97 5.75
CA SER A 231 26.30 -3.16 4.51
C SER A 231 27.63 -3.12 3.71
N GLY A 232 28.34 -4.25 3.63
CA GLY A 232 29.48 -4.44 2.74
C GLY A 232 29.09 -4.93 1.33
N SER A 233 27.85 -5.38 1.12
CA SER A 233 27.34 -5.78 -0.19
C SER A 233 26.74 -4.58 -0.94
N LYS A 234 27.07 -4.47 -2.23
CA LYS A 234 26.56 -3.46 -3.17
C LYS A 234 25.15 -3.79 -3.72
N GLU A 235 24.47 -4.78 -3.14
CA GLU A 235 23.15 -5.19 -3.61
C GLU A 235 22.12 -4.15 -3.18
N LYS A 236 21.28 -3.73 -4.12
CA LYS A 236 20.17 -2.84 -3.81
C LYS A 236 19.16 -3.60 -2.96
N ALA A 237 18.65 -2.95 -1.92
CA ALA A 237 17.57 -3.51 -1.13
C ALA A 237 16.32 -3.74 -2.01
N THR A 238 15.57 -4.79 -1.69
CA THR A 238 14.34 -5.15 -2.39
C THR A 238 13.12 -5.07 -1.46
N VAL A 239 11.95 -4.84 -2.04
CA VAL A 239 10.66 -4.80 -1.37
C VAL A 239 9.69 -5.76 -2.06
N PRO A 240 8.75 -6.39 -1.33
CA PRO A 240 7.67 -7.15 -1.94
C PRO A 240 6.69 -6.21 -2.63
N LEU A 241 6.18 -6.65 -3.78
CA LEU A 241 5.01 -6.13 -4.45
C LEU A 241 4.02 -7.28 -4.63
N ILE A 242 2.87 -7.18 -3.98
CA ILE A 242 1.77 -8.15 -4.07
C ILE A 242 0.66 -7.55 -4.93
N VAL A 243 0.21 -8.33 -5.91
CA VAL A 243 -0.94 -8.02 -6.78
C VAL A 243 -2.02 -9.06 -6.51
N TYR A 244 -3.12 -8.65 -5.88
CA TYR A 244 -4.21 -9.53 -5.44
C TYR A 244 -5.57 -9.08 -5.99
#